data_AF-A0AAD7EM21-F1
#
_entry.id   AF-A0AAD7EM21-F1
#
_cell.length_a   1.000
_cell.length_b   1.000
_cell.length_c   1.000
_cell.angle_alpha   90.00
_cell.angle_beta   90.00
_cell.angle_gamma   90.00
#
_symmetry.space_group_name_H-M   'P 1'
#
loop_
_entity.id
_entity.type
_entity.pdbx_description
1 polymer ?
#
loop_
_entity_poly.entity_id
_entity_poly.type
_entity_poly.pdbx_seq_one_letter_code
_entity_poly.pdbx_strand_id
1 'polypeptide(L)'
;MEKDLEPLQELEEALEIEECWTATSPKWTAIVNEIKQRKYQLALDSLELLIVERIFELTKINQCQTGYKMRKHIAKALQARSKAVKNAIERYNDAAAALDPPMHSVPWGQVVAYAFLADFDILRDTCAEVQSKPPSRPAYRLAIDWYFKTLRAREEIKCLNIEIRRVVTWIRDENRFFAEDGEGLERHGGKKQRRG
;
A
#
# COMPACT_ATOMS: atom_id res chain seq x y z
N MET A 1 -21.14 35.13 17.38
CA MET A 1 -22.33 34.35 16.98
C MET A 1 -23.46 35.23 16.47
N GLU A 2 -23.65 36.47 16.94
CA GLU A 2 -24.73 37.36 16.47
C GLU A 2 -24.45 38.02 15.10
N LYS A 3 -23.18 38.15 14.72
CA LYS A 3 -22.73 38.83 13.48
C LYS A 3 -22.94 38.02 12.20
N ASP A 4 -23.24 36.73 12.32
CA ASP A 4 -23.42 35.81 11.19
C ASP A 4 -24.91 35.62 10.84
N LEU A 5 -25.85 36.14 11.65
CA LEU A 5 -27.28 35.99 11.41
C LEU A 5 -27.81 36.96 10.34
N GLU A 6 -27.37 38.22 10.31
CA GLU A 6 -27.87 39.18 9.32
C GLU A 6 -27.56 38.78 7.87
N PRO A 7 -26.33 38.35 7.51
CA PRO A 7 -26.05 37.88 6.16
C PRO A 7 -26.82 36.62 5.78
N LEU A 8 -27.19 35.80 6.77
CA LEU A 8 -27.99 34.58 6.57
C LEU A 8 -29.44 34.94 6.27
N GLN A 9 -30.01 35.89 7.01
CA GLN A 9 -31.38 36.38 6.80
C GLN A 9 -31.53 37.12 5.47
N GLU A 10 -30.56 37.94 5.07
CA GLU A 10 -30.53 38.59 3.75
C GLU A 10 -30.49 37.57 2.61
N LEU A 11 -29.72 36.48 2.78
CA LEU A 11 -29.61 35.41 1.79
C LEU A 11 -30.88 34.55 1.73
N GLU A 12 -31.52 34.29 2.87
CA GLU A 12 -32.79 33.57 2.97
C GLU A 12 -33.93 34.35 2.29
N GLU A 13 -33.97 35.67 2.49
CA GLU A 13 -34.93 36.57 1.84
C GLU A 13 -34.69 36.65 0.32
N ALA A 14 -33.43 36.72 -0.12
CA ALA A 14 -33.07 36.70 -1.54
C ALA A 14 -33.36 35.37 -2.25
N LEU A 15 -33.42 34.26 -1.50
CA LEU A 15 -33.69 32.91 -2.02
C LEU A 15 -35.16 32.47 -1.83
N GLU A 16 -36.03 33.36 -1.32
CA GLU A 16 -37.45 33.10 -1.07
C GLU A 16 -37.71 31.87 -0.17
N ILE A 17 -36.84 31.64 0.83
CA ILE A 17 -36.96 30.49 1.73
C ILE A 17 -37.91 30.85 2.88
N GLU A 18 -39.19 30.44 2.78
CA GLU A 18 -40.23 30.77 3.79
C GLU A 18 -40.06 30.00 5.12
N GLU A 19 -39.53 28.77 5.10
CA GLU A 19 -39.29 27.98 6.32
C GLU A 19 -37.88 27.38 6.34
N CYS A 20 -37.06 27.84 7.27
CA CYS A 20 -35.77 27.23 7.55
C CYS A 20 -35.93 25.86 8.22
N TRP A 21 -35.04 24.92 7.86
CA TRP A 21 -35.01 23.62 8.50
C TRP A 21 -34.60 23.74 9.96
N THR A 22 -35.56 23.59 10.85
CA THR A 22 -35.35 23.51 12.30
C THR A 22 -34.90 22.11 12.69
N ALA A 23 -34.27 21.96 13.85
CA ALA A 23 -33.76 20.69 14.35
C ALA A 23 -34.83 19.57 14.44
N THR A 24 -36.11 19.95 14.50
CA THR A 24 -37.27 19.07 14.55
C THR A 24 -37.79 18.66 13.17
N SER A 25 -37.31 19.29 12.09
CA SER A 25 -37.77 19.01 10.72
C SER A 25 -37.34 17.60 10.29
N PRO A 26 -38.23 16.81 9.65
CA PRO A 26 -37.86 15.50 9.12
C PRO A 26 -36.77 15.58 8.05
N LYS A 27 -36.71 16.68 7.28
CA LYS A 27 -35.64 16.90 6.29
C LYS A 27 -34.29 17.14 6.98
N TRP A 28 -34.27 17.89 8.08
CA TRP A 28 -33.06 18.11 8.87
C TRP A 28 -32.51 16.79 9.43
N THR A 29 -33.38 16.00 10.07
CA THR A 29 -32.98 14.71 10.66
C THR A 29 -32.50 13.70 9.61
N ALA A 30 -33.15 13.66 8.44
CA ALA A 30 -32.70 12.83 7.31
C ALA A 30 -31.29 13.21 6.85
N ILE A 31 -31.01 14.49 6.62
CA ILE A 31 -29.69 14.96 6.20
C ILE A 31 -28.64 14.74 7.28
N VAL A 32 -28.97 14.94 8.55
CA VAL A 32 -28.06 14.63 9.66
C VAL A 32 -27.68 13.15 9.66
N ASN A 33 -28.63 12.25 9.40
CA ASN A 33 -28.36 10.82 9.30
C ASN A 33 -27.51 10.48 8.07
N GLU A 34 -27.76 11.09 6.91
CA GLU A 34 -26.91 10.93 5.73
C GLU A 34 -25.48 11.41 5.98
N ILE A 35 -25.30 12.54 6.67
CA ILE A 35 -23.98 13.06 7.03
C ILE A 35 -23.25 12.08 7.96
N LYS A 36 -23.94 11.51 8.95
CA LYS A 36 -23.37 10.48 9.84
C LYS A 36 -22.96 9.24 9.05
N GLN A 37 -23.81 8.76 8.15
CA GLN A 37 -23.53 7.61 7.30
C GLN A 37 -22.33 7.87 6.39
N ARG A 38 -22.22 9.06 5.80
CA ARG A 38 -21.08 9.45 4.97
C ARG A 38 -19.79 9.56 5.79
N LYS A 39 -19.84 10.12 7.00
CA LYS A 39 -18.69 10.15 7.91
C LYS A 39 -18.22 8.74 8.27
N TYR A 40 -19.15 7.83 8.52
CA TYR A 40 -18.84 6.42 8.73
C TYR A 40 -18.15 5.78 7.52
N GLN A 41 -18.70 5.97 6.31
CA GLN A 41 -18.10 5.45 5.08
C GLN A 41 -16.68 5.99 4.84
N LEU A 42 -16.46 7.29 5.04
CA LEU A 42 -15.12 7.88 4.88
C LEU A 42 -14.12 7.37 5.93
N ALA A 43 -14.57 7.19 7.18
CA ALA A 43 -13.74 6.63 8.24
C ALA A 43 -13.39 5.17 7.95
N LEU A 44 -14.34 4.42 7.40
CA LEU A 44 -14.15 3.06 6.92
C LEU A 44 -13.12 3.01 5.79
N ASP A 45 -13.35 3.69 4.66
CA ASP A 45 -12.42 3.75 3.52
C ASP A 45 -10.98 4.12 3.94
N SER A 46 -10.85 5.09 4.85
CA SER A 46 -9.55 5.53 5.38
C SER A 46 -8.86 4.43 6.18
N LEU A 47 -9.62 3.69 7.00
CA LEU A 47 -9.11 2.55 7.75
C LEU A 47 -8.67 1.44 6.79
N GLU A 48 -9.49 1.09 5.80
CA GLU A 48 -9.19 0.05 4.80
C GLU A 48 -7.87 0.34 4.08
N LEU A 49 -7.71 1.56 3.57
CA LEU A 49 -6.51 1.98 2.85
C LEU A 49 -5.25 1.80 3.71
N LEU A 50 -5.27 2.27 4.95
CA LEU A 50 -4.13 2.18 5.86
C LEU A 50 -3.74 0.74 6.18
N ILE A 51 -4.71 -0.16 6.28
CA ILE A 51 -4.46 -1.58 6.52
C ILE A 51 -3.86 -2.24 5.29
N VAL A 52 -4.39 -1.95 4.10
CA VAL A 52 -3.87 -2.44 2.83
C VAL A 52 -2.41 -2.02 2.67
N GLU A 53 -2.10 -0.74 2.89
CA GLU A 53 -0.73 -0.21 2.88
C GLU A 53 0.18 -0.96 3.87
N ARG A 54 -0.29 -1.17 5.10
CA ARG A 54 0.43 -1.91 6.14
C ARG A 54 0.78 -3.34 5.71
N ILE A 55 -0.16 -4.05 5.08
CA ILE A 55 0.06 -5.42 4.59
C ILE A 55 1.12 -5.42 3.48
N PHE A 56 1.08 -4.44 2.56
CA PHE A 56 2.10 -4.31 1.52
C PHE A 56 3.50 -4.02 2.09
N GLU A 57 3.61 -3.22 3.15
CA GLU A 57 4.88 -3.00 3.84
C GLU A 57 5.43 -4.25 4.53
N LEU A 58 4.57 -4.97 5.23
CA LEU A 58 4.93 -6.22 5.90
C LEU A 58 5.41 -7.25 4.89
N THR A 59 4.79 -7.28 3.71
CA THR A 59 5.25 -8.10 2.59
C THR A 59 6.63 -7.62 2.13
N LYS A 60 6.82 -6.31 1.94
CA LYS A 60 8.06 -5.71 1.43
C LYS A 60 9.24 -5.88 2.39
N ILE A 61 9.05 -5.80 3.71
CA ILE A 61 10.15 -6.00 4.68
C ILE A 61 10.65 -7.45 4.68
N ASN A 62 9.77 -8.40 4.34
CA ASN A 62 10.06 -9.84 4.27
C ASN A 62 10.59 -10.29 2.90
N GLN A 63 10.70 -9.40 1.90
CA GLN A 63 11.24 -9.73 0.58
C GLN A 63 12.76 -9.82 0.59
N CYS A 64 13.30 -10.85 -0.09
CA CYS A 64 14.72 -10.98 -0.39
C CYS A 64 15.24 -9.77 -1.19
N GLN A 65 16.53 -9.44 -1.07
CA GLN A 65 17.20 -8.27 -1.68
C GLN A 65 16.90 -6.90 -1.04
N THR A 66 16.14 -6.85 0.06
CA THR A 66 15.95 -5.59 0.81
C THR A 66 17.18 -5.28 1.67
N GLY A 67 18.06 -4.38 1.22
CA GLY A 67 19.26 -3.97 1.96
C GLY A 67 18.95 -3.38 3.35
N TYR A 68 19.91 -3.44 4.28
CA TYR A 68 19.72 -3.02 5.69
C TYR A 68 19.15 -1.60 5.85
N LYS A 69 19.66 -0.63 5.07
CA LYS A 69 19.14 0.75 5.08
C LYS A 69 17.67 0.81 4.70
N MET A 70 17.25 0.07 3.66
CA MET A 70 15.85 0.01 3.21
C MET A 70 14.96 -0.63 4.28
N ARG A 71 15.40 -1.72 4.92
CA ARG A 71 14.68 -2.34 6.05
C ARG A 71 14.45 -1.36 7.20
N LYS A 72 15.44 -0.53 7.53
CA LYS A 72 15.30 0.52 8.56
C LYS A 72 14.26 1.58 8.19
N HIS A 73 14.19 1.98 6.91
CA HIS A 73 13.15 2.90 6.43
C HIS A 73 11.75 2.26 6.47
N ILE A 74 11.62 1.01 6.04
CA ILE A 74 10.34 0.28 6.09
C ILE A 74 9.89 0.11 7.55
N ALA A 75 10.79 -0.23 8.48
CA ALA A 75 10.47 -0.35 9.89
C ALA A 75 9.97 0.97 10.50
N LYS A 76 10.59 2.11 10.17
CA LYS A 76 10.10 3.44 10.59
C LYS A 76 8.73 3.75 10.00
N ALA A 77 8.52 3.44 8.73
CA ALA A 77 7.24 3.65 8.07
C ALA A 77 6.13 2.77 8.69
N LEU A 78 6.47 1.54 9.09
CA LEU A 78 5.56 0.61 9.75
C LEU A 78 5.17 1.09 11.16
N GLN A 79 6.10 1.70 11.90
CA GLN A 79 5.80 2.34 13.19
C GLN A 79 4.85 3.52 13.03
N ALA A 80 5.14 4.42 12.07
CA ALA A 80 4.29 5.56 11.77
C ALA A 80 2.88 5.12 11.34
N ARG A 81 2.80 4.12 10.46
CA ARG A 81 1.51 3.57 10.00
C ARG A 81 0.76 2.82 11.09
N SER A 82 1.44 2.11 11.98
CA SER A 82 0.77 1.50 13.15
C SER A 82 0.08 2.55 14.01
N LYS A 83 0.67 3.75 14.18
CA LYS A 83 0.01 4.86 14.87
C LYS A 83 -1.17 5.41 14.06
N ALA A 84 -1.03 5.57 12.74
CA ALA A 84 -2.11 6.02 11.87
C ALA A 84 -3.32 5.06 11.89
N VAL A 85 -3.08 3.76 11.84
CA VAL A 85 -4.13 2.73 11.91
C VAL A 85 -4.85 2.79 13.27
N LYS A 86 -4.15 2.97 14.39
CA LYS A 86 -4.80 3.16 15.71
C LYS A 86 -5.78 4.35 15.70
N ASN A 87 -5.32 5.50 15.21
CA ASN A 87 -6.17 6.70 15.13
C ASN A 87 -7.34 6.50 14.15
N ALA A 88 -7.14 5.75 13.06
CA ALA A 88 -8.20 5.45 12.10
C ALA A 88 -9.26 4.52 12.70
N ILE A 89 -8.86 3.53 13.51
CA ILE A 89 -9.78 2.67 14.26
C ILE A 89 -10.61 3.49 15.25
N GLU A 90 -9.99 4.41 15.98
CA GLU A 90 -10.71 5.31 16.90
C GLU A 90 -11.78 6.11 16.15
N ARG A 91 -11.40 6.76 15.04
CA ARG A 91 -12.34 7.51 14.19
C ARG A 91 -13.46 6.64 13.61
N TYR A 92 -13.14 5.42 13.19
CA TYR A 92 -14.12 4.45 12.73
C TYR A 92 -15.10 4.08 13.84
N ASN A 93 -14.59 3.75 15.02
CA ASN A 93 -15.41 3.37 16.17
C ASN A 93 -16.32 4.52 16.63
N ASP A 94 -15.81 5.75 16.66
CA ASP A 94 -16.58 6.95 16.98
C ASP A 94 -17.71 7.17 15.95
N ALA A 95 -17.40 7.02 14.65
CA ALA A 95 -18.39 7.16 13.60
C ALA A 95 -19.43 6.02 13.60
N ALA A 96 -18.99 4.79 13.88
CA ALA A 96 -19.83 3.61 14.00
C ALA A 96 -20.82 3.72 15.17
N ALA A 97 -20.37 4.27 16.31
CA ALA A 97 -21.21 4.52 17.48
C ALA A 97 -22.23 5.65 17.27
N ALA A 98 -21.97 6.57 16.34
CA ALA A 98 -22.86 7.70 16.04
C ALA A 98 -24.05 7.34 15.14
N LEU A 99 -24.04 6.14 14.54
CA LEU A 99 -25.12 5.60 13.70
C LEU A 99 -26.27 5.03 14.54
N ASP A 100 -27.45 4.95 13.94
CA ASP A 100 -28.64 4.33 14.51
C ASP A 100 -29.20 3.30 13.51
N PRO A 101 -29.07 1.98 13.77
CA PRO A 101 -28.44 1.36 14.94
C PRO A 101 -26.89 1.49 14.93
N PRO A 102 -26.24 1.40 16.11
CA PRO A 102 -24.79 1.42 16.20
C PRO A 102 -24.15 0.24 15.45
N MET A 103 -23.09 0.53 14.69
CA MET A 103 -22.31 -0.49 13.98
C MET A 103 -21.28 -1.15 14.89
N HIS A 104 -20.74 -2.31 14.48
CA HIS A 104 -19.75 -3.03 15.28
C HIS A 104 -18.47 -2.19 15.51
N SER A 105 -17.85 -2.37 16.68
CA SER A 105 -16.56 -1.76 16.98
C SER A 105 -15.42 -2.73 16.69
N VAL A 106 -14.30 -2.22 16.20
CA VAL A 106 -13.14 -3.02 15.83
C VAL A 106 -12.01 -2.78 16.85
N PRO A 107 -11.60 -3.79 17.63
CA PRO A 107 -10.46 -3.68 18.51
C PRO A 107 -9.13 -3.78 17.77
N TRP A 108 -8.12 -3.03 18.21
CA TRP A 108 -6.76 -3.05 17.65
C TRP A 108 -6.16 -4.46 17.53
N GLY A 109 -6.39 -5.33 18.53
CA GLY A 109 -5.86 -6.69 18.54
C GLY A 109 -6.33 -7.52 17.35
N GLN A 110 -7.57 -7.32 16.93
CA GLN A 110 -8.14 -7.97 15.76
C GLN A 110 -7.46 -7.44 14.48
N VAL A 111 -7.25 -6.12 14.38
CA VAL A 111 -6.57 -5.49 13.22
C VAL A 111 -5.12 -5.97 13.03
N VAL A 112 -4.38 -6.17 14.12
CA VAL A 112 -3.00 -6.66 14.06
C VAL A 112 -2.92 -8.14 13.74
N ALA A 113 -3.89 -8.93 14.20
CA ALA A 113 -3.94 -10.36 13.95
C ALA A 113 -4.19 -10.69 12.47
N TYR A 114 -4.82 -9.78 11.72
CA TYR A 114 -5.02 -9.97 10.29
C TYR A 114 -3.68 -9.89 9.53
N ALA A 115 -3.21 -11.06 9.13
CA ALA A 115 -2.05 -11.22 8.27
C ALA A 115 -2.41 -11.09 6.78
N PHE A 116 -3.68 -11.33 6.42
CA PHE A 116 -4.16 -11.32 5.05
C PHE A 116 -5.41 -10.45 4.88
N LEU A 117 -5.54 -9.84 3.70
CA LEU A 117 -6.71 -9.03 3.31
C LEU A 117 -8.02 -9.82 3.36
N ALA A 118 -7.97 -11.14 3.21
CA ALA A 118 -9.14 -12.01 3.21
C ALA A 118 -9.78 -12.15 4.60
N ASP A 119 -9.02 -11.88 5.67
CA ASP A 119 -9.49 -12.05 7.05
C ASP A 119 -10.24 -10.81 7.55
N PHE A 120 -10.24 -9.71 6.78
CA PHE A 120 -10.78 -8.44 7.21
C PHE A 120 -12.27 -8.35 6.85
N ASP A 121 -13.14 -8.88 7.72
CA ASP A 121 -14.60 -8.89 7.50
C ASP A 121 -15.20 -7.48 7.33
N ILE A 122 -14.57 -6.45 7.91
CA ILE A 122 -14.96 -5.04 7.76
C ILE A 122 -14.89 -4.59 6.28
N LEU A 123 -14.00 -5.18 5.48
CA LEU A 123 -13.94 -4.95 4.02
C LEU A 123 -15.11 -5.60 3.27
N ARG A 124 -15.85 -6.54 3.88
CA ARG A 124 -16.97 -7.23 3.19
C ARG A 124 -18.18 -6.32 3.04
N ASP A 125 -18.43 -5.45 4.00
CA ASP A 125 -19.63 -4.61 4.04
C ASP A 125 -19.60 -3.50 2.98
N THR A 126 -18.41 -3.05 2.56
CA THR A 126 -18.19 -2.08 1.48
C THR A 126 -17.96 -2.73 0.11
N CYS A 127 -17.34 -3.92 0.09
CA CYS A 127 -16.89 -4.56 -1.15
C CYS A 127 -17.82 -5.64 -1.70
N ALA A 128 -19.07 -5.77 -1.23
CA ALA A 128 -20.03 -6.76 -1.71
C ALA A 128 -20.14 -6.76 -3.26
N GLU A 129 -20.13 -5.58 -3.88
CA GLU A 129 -20.15 -5.43 -5.35
C GLU A 129 -18.83 -5.87 -5.99
N VAL A 130 -17.67 -5.58 -5.38
CA VAL A 130 -16.35 -5.97 -5.87
C VAL A 130 -16.12 -7.48 -5.75
N GLN A 131 -16.66 -8.13 -4.72
CA GLN A 131 -16.56 -9.59 -4.53
C GLN A 131 -17.36 -10.39 -5.57
N SER A 132 -18.42 -9.79 -6.12
CA SER A 132 -19.17 -10.38 -7.24
C SER A 132 -18.36 -10.42 -8.54
N LYS A 133 -17.31 -9.60 -8.66
CA LYS A 133 -16.50 -9.48 -9.86
C LYS A 133 -15.62 -10.74 -10.05
N PRO A 134 -15.45 -11.23 -11.29
CA PRO A 134 -14.66 -12.43 -11.59
C PRO A 134 -13.24 -12.48 -10.96
N PRO A 135 -12.43 -11.40 -10.92
CA PRO A 135 -11.08 -11.45 -10.35
C PRO A 135 -11.04 -11.60 -8.82
N SER A 136 -12.16 -11.40 -8.13
CA SER A 136 -12.24 -11.57 -6.68
C SER A 136 -12.29 -13.04 -6.26
N ARG A 137 -12.66 -13.95 -7.18
CA ARG A 137 -12.72 -15.39 -6.94
C ARG A 137 -11.30 -15.99 -6.85
N PRO A 138 -10.99 -16.83 -5.83
CA PRO A 138 -9.65 -17.39 -5.64
C PRO A 138 -9.08 -18.12 -6.86
N ALA A 139 -9.92 -18.89 -7.57
CA ALA A 139 -9.52 -19.61 -8.77
C ALA A 139 -9.04 -18.68 -9.90
N TYR A 140 -9.70 -17.52 -10.07
CA TYR A 140 -9.31 -16.55 -11.10
C TYR A 140 -8.01 -15.82 -10.72
N ARG A 141 -7.79 -15.52 -9.44
CA ARG A 141 -6.51 -14.94 -8.97
C ARG A 141 -5.34 -15.89 -9.24
N LEU A 142 -5.51 -17.17 -8.94
CA LEU A 142 -4.52 -18.19 -9.22
C LEU A 142 -4.25 -18.28 -10.74
N ALA A 143 -5.28 -18.35 -11.58
CA ALA A 143 -5.10 -18.39 -13.03
C ALA A 143 -4.35 -17.17 -13.58
N ILE A 144 -4.67 -15.97 -13.08
CA ILE A 144 -4.00 -14.72 -13.45
C ILE A 144 -2.54 -14.71 -13.01
N ASP A 145 -2.25 -15.13 -11.77
CA ASP A 145 -0.88 -15.21 -11.25
C ASP A 145 -0.03 -16.20 -12.06
N TRP A 146 -0.59 -17.37 -12.41
CA TRP A 146 0.07 -18.35 -13.27
C TRP A 146 0.33 -17.82 -14.68
N TYR A 147 -0.63 -17.09 -15.25
CA TYR A 147 -0.48 -16.44 -16.56
C TYR A 147 0.66 -15.42 -16.56
N PHE A 148 0.68 -14.51 -15.59
CA PHE A 148 1.72 -13.48 -15.50
C PHE A 148 3.10 -14.05 -15.14
N LYS A 149 3.16 -15.08 -14.28
CA LYS A 149 4.41 -15.83 -14.04
C LYS A 149 4.94 -16.46 -15.32
N THR A 150 4.07 -17.02 -16.14
CA THR A 150 4.46 -17.62 -17.43
C THR A 150 4.99 -16.57 -18.41
N LEU A 151 4.33 -15.41 -18.50
CA LEU A 151 4.82 -14.30 -19.33
C LEU A 151 6.19 -13.79 -18.86
N ARG A 152 6.34 -13.53 -17.56
CA ARG A 152 7.60 -13.05 -16.99
C ARG A 152 8.72 -14.07 -17.14
N ALA A 153 8.46 -15.36 -16.95
CA ALA A 153 9.45 -16.41 -17.19
C ALA A 153 9.98 -16.40 -18.63
N ARG A 154 9.12 -16.14 -19.63
CA ARG A 154 9.55 -16.03 -21.04
C ARG A 154 10.42 -14.81 -21.30
N GLU A 155 10.11 -13.68 -20.67
CA GLU A 155 10.93 -12.47 -20.73
C GLU A 155 12.29 -12.69 -20.04
N GLU A 156 12.27 -13.32 -18.87
CA GLU A 156 13.45 -13.58 -18.06
C GLU A 156 14.43 -14.52 -18.77
N ILE A 157 13.95 -15.51 -19.52
CA ILE A 157 14.79 -16.34 -20.41
C ILE A 157 15.55 -15.47 -21.43
N LYS A 158 14.89 -14.48 -22.05
CA LYS A 158 15.56 -13.58 -23.01
C LYS A 158 16.61 -12.71 -22.33
N CYS A 159 16.28 -12.15 -21.17
CA CYS A 159 17.21 -11.33 -20.38
C CYS A 159 18.43 -12.15 -19.93
N LEU A 160 18.20 -13.36 -19.41
CA LEU A 160 19.27 -14.26 -18.98
C LEU A 160 20.20 -14.66 -20.13
N ASN A 161 19.67 -14.90 -21.33
CA ASN A 161 20.51 -15.19 -22.50
C ASN A 161 21.46 -14.04 -22.86
N ILE A 162 21.02 -12.79 -22.69
CA ILE A 162 21.86 -11.61 -22.89
C ILE A 162 22.90 -11.52 -21.77
N GLU A 163 22.46 -11.71 -20.52
CA GLU A 163 23.33 -11.59 -19.35
C GLU A 163 24.43 -12.66 -19.32
N ILE A 164 24.10 -13.91 -19.67
CA ILE A 164 25.09 -15.00 -19.81
C ILE A 164 26.19 -14.60 -20.79
N ARG A 165 25.83 -14.02 -21.95
CA ARG A 165 26.81 -13.57 -22.93
C ARG A 165 27.68 -12.44 -22.37
N ARG A 166 27.08 -11.48 -21.67
CA ARG A 166 27.82 -10.38 -21.02
C ARG A 166 28.81 -10.90 -19.99
N VAL A 167 28.39 -11.83 -19.13
CA VAL A 167 29.24 -12.45 -18.11
C VAL A 167 30.38 -13.24 -18.75
N VAL A 168 30.11 -14.02 -19.80
CA VAL A 168 31.15 -14.76 -20.52
C VAL A 168 32.17 -13.82 -21.17
N THR A 169 31.70 -12.74 -21.81
CA THR A 169 32.58 -11.72 -22.38
C THR A 169 33.42 -11.07 -21.28
N TRP A 170 32.79 -10.66 -20.18
CA TRP A 170 33.48 -10.07 -19.03
C TRP A 170 34.58 -10.99 -18.47
N ILE A 171 34.29 -12.28 -18.25
CA ILE A 171 35.31 -13.27 -17.79
C ILE A 171 36.48 -13.37 -18.78
N ARG A 172 36.20 -13.34 -20.09
CA ARG A 172 37.25 -13.44 -21.12
C ARG A 172 38.12 -12.18 -21.15
N ASP A 173 37.50 -11.02 -21.04
CA ASP A 173 38.21 -9.73 -21.02
C ASP A 173 39.06 -9.62 -19.75
N GLU A 174 38.53 -10.06 -18.61
CA GLU A 174 39.24 -10.10 -17.32
C GLU A 174 40.44 -11.07 -17.37
N ASN A 175 40.24 -12.29 -17.89
CA ASN A 175 41.35 -13.24 -18.08
C ASN A 175 42.43 -12.72 -19.03
N ARG A 176 42.05 -11.98 -20.08
CA ARG A 176 43.00 -11.34 -20.99
C ARG A 176 43.79 -10.25 -20.29
N PHE A 177 43.12 -9.40 -19.53
CA PHE A 177 43.74 -8.36 -18.73
C PHE A 177 44.80 -8.96 -17.77
N PHE A 178 44.45 -10.02 -17.04
CA PHE A 178 45.40 -10.71 -16.15
C PHE A 178 46.55 -11.40 -16.89
N ALA A 179 46.32 -11.94 -18.09
CA ALA A 179 47.38 -12.57 -18.89
C ALA A 179 48.39 -11.54 -19.45
N GLU A 180 47.90 -10.39 -19.91
CA GLU A 180 48.74 -9.29 -20.41
C GLU A 180 49.59 -8.65 -19.29
N ASP A 181 49.03 -8.48 -18.09
CA ASP A 181 49.76 -7.99 -16.91
C ASP A 181 50.78 -9.01 -16.36
N GLY A 182 50.47 -10.31 -16.46
CA GLY A 182 51.37 -11.41 -16.05
C GLY A 182 52.61 -11.51 -16.93
N GLU A 183 52.49 -11.35 -18.24
CA GLU A 183 53.63 -11.33 -19.16
C GLU A 183 54.57 -10.13 -18.95
N GLY A 184 54.05 -9.01 -18.42
CA GLY A 184 54.86 -7.85 -18.03
C GLY A 184 55.77 -8.13 -16.83
N LEU A 185 55.32 -8.98 -15.89
CA LEU A 185 56.08 -9.38 -14.71
C LEU A 185 57.14 -10.44 -15.03
N GLU A 186 56.86 -11.41 -15.92
CA GLU A 186 57.84 -12.42 -16.33
C GLU A 186 58.98 -11.84 -17.18
N ARG A 187 58.70 -10.86 -18.06
CA ARG A 187 59.76 -10.18 -18.84
C ARG A 187 60.72 -9.36 -17.98
N HIS A 188 60.28 -8.89 -16.80
CA HIS A 188 61.14 -8.15 -15.88
C HIS A 188 61.89 -9.05 -14.86
N GLY A 189 61.41 -10.28 -14.60
CA GLY A 189 62.04 -11.24 -13.69
C GLY A 189 63.20 -12.07 -14.28
N GLY A 190 63.33 -12.14 -15.61
CA GLY A 190 64.32 -12.99 -16.30
C GLY A 190 65.77 -12.50 -16.36
N LYS A 191 66.10 -11.31 -15.84
CA LYS A 191 67.47 -10.74 -15.87
C LYS A 191 68.19 -10.80 -14.51
N LYS A 192 68.17 -11.94 -13.81
CA LYS A 192 69.10 -12.21 -12.71
C LYS A 192 69.45 -13.70 -12.66
N GLN A 193 70.34 -14.16 -13.54
CA GLN A 193 71.36 -15.17 -13.22
C GLN A 193 72.30 -15.35 -14.42
N ARG A 194 73.55 -14.88 -14.29
CA ARG A 194 74.80 -15.46 -14.85
C ARG A 194 75.93 -14.43 -14.80
N ARG A 195 76.70 -14.45 -13.72
CA ARG A 195 78.14 -14.22 -13.73
C ARG A 195 78.75 -15.17 -12.70
N GLY A 196 79.35 -16.25 -13.21
CA GLY A 196 80.48 -16.91 -12.57
C GLY A 196 81.75 -16.18 -12.96
#